data_AF-A0A932FMR6-F1
#
_entry.id   AF-A0A932FMR6-F1
#
_cell.length_a   1.000
_cell.length_b   1.000
_cell.length_c   1.000
_cell.angle_alpha   90.00
_cell.angle_beta   90.00
_cell.angle_gamma   90.00
#
_symmetry.space_group_name_H-M   'P 1'
#
loop_
_entity.id
_entity.type
_entity.pdbx_description
1 polymer ?
#
loop_
_entity_poly.entity_id
_entity_poly.type
_entity_poly.pdbx_seq_one_letter_code
_entity_poly.pdbx_strand_id
1 'polypeptide(L)'
;MNQPWKVVVVLIGIFVAGGVTGGLVTLRVIRERFNKRPVPEEWAPRQLKRLVDRLALTPEQQEQIRPIVRHHMEQLNRLRTQSLADTQMRVEIMQRDIAQKLTPEQRAKFERINRELREAREKQERARRANGGRPPGERPPGDQPPPPPDKPPGN
;
A
#
# COMPACT_ATOMS: atom_id res chain seq x y z
N MET A 1 54.90 4.55 2.36
CA MET A 1 54.07 4.77 3.56
C MET A 1 52.61 4.70 3.16
N ASN A 2 52.02 3.51 3.17
CA ASN A 2 50.62 3.31 2.80
C ASN A 2 49.88 3.04 4.10
N GLN A 3 49.02 3.96 4.55
CA GLN A 3 48.21 3.83 5.77
C GLN A 3 46.75 3.53 5.37
N PRO A 4 46.47 2.35 4.78
CA PRO A 4 45.16 2.02 4.21
C PRO A 4 44.04 2.05 5.26
N TRP A 5 44.36 1.79 6.54
CA TRP A 5 43.38 1.78 7.62
C TRP A 5 42.71 3.15 7.85
N LYS A 6 43.44 4.26 7.69
CA LYS A 6 42.87 5.62 7.82
C LYS A 6 41.86 5.90 6.71
N VAL A 7 42.17 5.47 5.48
CA VAL A 7 41.28 5.60 4.33
C VAL A 7 40.00 4.78 4.53
N VAL A 8 40.14 3.55 5.04
CA VAL A 8 38.98 2.68 5.36
C VAL A 8 38.07 3.31 6.41
N VAL A 9 38.62 3.89 7.47
CA VAL A 9 37.82 4.56 8.52
C VAL A 9 37.05 5.77 7.96
N VAL A 10 37.68 6.58 7.11
CA VAL A 10 37.03 7.73 6.47
C VAL A 10 35.90 7.28 5.53
N LEU A 11 36.14 6.23 4.74
CA LEU A 11 35.11 5.68 3.84
C LEU A 11 33.92 5.11 4.60
N ILE A 12 34.16 4.39 5.72
CA ILE A 12 33.08 3.92 6.60
C ILE A 12 32.32 5.12 7.18
N GLY A 13 33.01 6.17 7.62
CA GLY A 13 32.37 7.39 8.13
C GLY A 13 31.45 8.06 7.11
N ILE A 14 31.91 8.22 5.86
CA ILE A 14 31.11 8.79 4.76
C ILE A 14 29.93 7.88 4.43
N PHE A 15 30.12 6.57 4.42
CA PHE A 15 29.05 5.62 4.15
C PHE A 15 27.97 5.64 5.23
N VAL A 16 28.36 5.68 6.51
CA VAL A 16 27.43 5.79 7.64
C VAL A 16 26.68 7.13 7.59
N ALA A 17 27.38 8.24 7.34
CA ALA A 17 26.73 9.54 7.20
C ALA A 17 25.73 9.56 6.03
N GLY A 18 26.12 9.04 4.87
CA GLY A 18 25.24 8.90 3.70
C GLY A 18 24.04 7.99 3.97
N GLY A 19 24.24 6.88 4.69
CA GLY A 19 23.17 5.96 5.08
C GLY A 19 22.17 6.60 6.04
N VAL A 20 22.63 7.39 7.01
CA VAL A 20 21.77 8.11 7.96
C VAL A 20 20.99 9.21 7.24
N THR A 21 21.66 10.04 6.42
CA THR A 21 20.99 11.13 5.69
C THR A 21 20.01 10.58 4.65
N GLY A 22 20.42 9.59 3.87
CA GLY A 22 19.56 8.91 2.90
C GLY A 22 18.37 8.24 3.57
N GLY A 23 18.58 7.58 4.71
CA GLY A 23 17.51 6.96 5.51
C GLY A 23 16.50 7.99 6.03
N LEU A 24 16.96 9.11 6.59
CA LEU A 24 16.08 10.16 7.12
C LEU A 24 15.28 10.86 6.02
N VAL A 25 15.91 11.19 4.88
CA VAL A 25 15.22 11.80 3.73
C VAL A 25 14.20 10.82 3.14
N THR A 26 14.56 9.56 2.97
CA THR A 26 13.66 8.51 2.46
C THR A 26 12.47 8.32 3.39
N LEU A 27 12.70 8.23 4.70
CA LEU A 27 11.63 8.13 5.70
C LEU A 27 10.70 9.34 5.67
N ARG A 28 11.23 10.55 5.49
CA ARG A 28 10.44 11.78 5.42
C ARG A 28 9.56 11.82 4.17
N VAL A 29 10.13 11.55 2.99
CA VAL A 29 9.41 11.52 1.71
C VAL A 29 8.36 10.41 1.68
N ILE A 30 8.68 9.24 2.24
CA ILE A 30 7.72 8.15 2.43
C ILE A 30 6.59 8.62 3.36
N ARG A 31 6.89 9.18 4.53
CA ARG A 31 5.84 9.62 5.46
C ARG A 31 4.88 10.66 4.85
N GLU A 32 5.41 11.61 4.09
CA GLU A 32 4.65 12.70 3.47
C GLU A 32 3.78 12.24 2.28
N ARG A 33 4.25 11.24 1.50
CA ARG A 33 3.45 10.62 0.43
C ARG A 33 2.42 9.61 0.94
N PHE A 34 2.61 9.05 2.14
CA PHE A 34 1.73 8.03 2.70
C PHE A 34 0.58 8.63 3.53
N ASN A 35 0.72 9.86 4.03
CA ASN A 35 -0.31 10.60 4.78
C ASN A 35 -1.53 11.06 3.95
N LYS A 36 -1.59 10.77 2.64
CA LYS A 36 -2.64 11.27 1.71
C LYS A 36 -3.63 10.18 1.25
N ARG A 37 -3.80 9.08 1.97
CA ARG A 37 -4.81 8.07 1.62
C ARG A 37 -6.21 8.47 2.11
N PRO A 38 -7.27 8.12 1.38
CA PRO A 38 -8.63 8.40 1.80
C PRO A 38 -9.15 7.34 2.75
N VAL A 39 -9.84 7.76 3.80
CA VAL A 39 -10.79 6.90 4.51
C VAL A 39 -11.89 6.39 3.56
N PRO A 40 -12.57 5.26 3.85
CA PRO A 40 -13.63 4.72 2.98
C PRO A 40 -14.69 5.75 2.58
N GLU A 41 -15.02 6.68 3.48
CA GLU A 41 -15.94 7.80 3.21
C GLU A 41 -15.42 8.78 2.13
N GLU A 42 -14.11 8.88 1.96
CA GLU A 42 -13.49 9.73 0.95
C GLU A 42 -13.33 9.04 -0.42
N TRP A 43 -13.66 7.73 -0.55
CA TRP A 43 -13.49 7.02 -1.83
C TRP A 43 -14.46 7.53 -2.89
N ALA A 44 -15.73 7.72 -2.53
CA ALA A 44 -16.72 8.26 -3.45
C ALA A 44 -16.40 9.71 -3.88
N PRO A 45 -16.11 10.65 -2.96
CA PRO A 45 -15.68 12.00 -3.33
C PRO A 45 -14.42 12.02 -4.22
N ARG A 46 -13.41 11.20 -3.93
CA ARG A 46 -12.19 11.16 -4.74
C ARG A 46 -12.43 10.53 -6.11
N GLN A 47 -13.28 9.51 -6.20
CA GLN A 47 -13.62 8.92 -7.48
C GLN A 47 -14.42 9.90 -8.34
N LEU A 48 -15.39 10.61 -7.76
CA LEU A 48 -16.10 11.68 -8.44
C LEU A 48 -15.14 12.77 -8.91
N LYS A 49 -14.25 13.25 -8.05
CA LYS A 49 -13.22 14.25 -8.42
C LYS A 49 -12.38 13.79 -9.62
N ARG A 50 -11.95 12.54 -9.65
CA ARG A 50 -11.20 12.00 -10.80
C ARG A 50 -12.01 12.02 -12.10
N LEU A 51 -13.32 11.74 -12.03
CA LEU A 51 -14.20 11.80 -13.20
C LEU A 51 -14.40 13.24 -13.66
N VAL A 52 -14.60 14.18 -12.72
CA VAL A 52 -14.66 15.62 -13.01
C VAL A 52 -13.40 16.09 -13.72
N ASP A 53 -12.23 15.79 -13.14
CA ASP A 53 -10.94 16.25 -13.66
C ASP A 53 -10.63 15.69 -15.06
N ARG A 54 -11.06 14.44 -15.34
CA ARG A 54 -10.74 13.77 -16.63
C ARG A 54 -11.76 13.99 -17.73
N LEU A 55 -13.01 14.25 -17.37
CA LEU A 55 -14.11 14.36 -18.33
C LEU A 55 -14.66 15.79 -18.42
N ALA A 56 -14.12 16.73 -17.62
CA ALA A 56 -14.57 18.11 -17.52
C ALA A 56 -16.10 18.22 -17.30
N LEU A 57 -16.62 17.45 -16.33
CA LEU A 57 -18.06 17.34 -16.07
C LEU A 57 -18.67 18.68 -15.65
N THR A 58 -19.82 19.05 -16.24
CA THR A 58 -20.59 20.23 -15.83
C THR A 58 -21.20 20.07 -14.43
N PRO A 59 -21.58 21.15 -13.73
CA PRO A 59 -22.22 21.05 -12.41
C PRO A 59 -23.45 20.13 -12.41
N GLU A 60 -24.27 20.17 -13.46
CA GLU A 60 -25.47 19.36 -13.60
C GLU A 60 -25.12 17.87 -13.76
N GLN A 61 -24.09 17.56 -14.56
CA GLN A 61 -23.59 16.19 -14.70
C GLN A 61 -23.01 15.67 -13.39
N GLN A 62 -22.30 16.51 -12.63
CA GLN A 62 -21.76 16.13 -11.34
C GLN A 62 -22.86 15.79 -10.33
N GLU A 63 -23.96 16.55 -10.33
CA GLU A 63 -25.11 16.31 -9.46
C GLU A 63 -25.78 14.96 -9.76
N GLN A 64 -25.88 14.60 -11.05
CA GLN A 64 -26.43 13.31 -11.49
C GLN A 64 -25.49 12.13 -11.20
N ILE A 65 -24.18 12.31 -11.36
CA ILE A 65 -23.18 11.23 -11.20
C ILE A 65 -22.84 10.96 -9.74
N ARG A 66 -22.88 11.98 -8.87
CA ARG A 66 -22.57 11.86 -7.44
C ARG A 66 -23.31 10.72 -6.73
N PRO A 67 -24.65 10.57 -6.82
CA PRO A 67 -25.36 9.47 -6.16
C PRO A 67 -24.97 8.09 -6.72
N ILE A 68 -24.68 7.98 -8.01
CA ILE A 68 -24.23 6.73 -8.66
C ILE A 68 -22.89 6.28 -8.06
N VAL A 69 -21.91 7.18 -8.05
CA VAL A 69 -20.57 6.89 -7.49
C VAL A 69 -20.68 6.52 -6.01
N ARG A 70 -21.47 7.27 -5.23
CA ARG A 70 -21.68 7.00 -3.81
C ARG A 70 -22.24 5.60 -3.57
N HIS A 71 -23.35 5.27 -4.25
CA HIS A 71 -24.00 3.97 -4.10
C HIS A 71 -23.05 2.81 -4.39
N HIS A 72 -22.35 2.84 -5.52
CA HIS A 72 -21.47 1.75 -5.90
C HIS A 72 -20.22 1.64 -5.03
N MET A 73 -19.65 2.76 -4.57
CA MET A 73 -18.53 2.71 -3.62
C MET A 73 -18.94 2.12 -2.27
N GLU A 74 -20.15 2.41 -1.79
CA GLU A 74 -20.69 1.79 -0.58
C GLU A 74 -20.87 0.27 -0.76
N GLN A 75 -21.40 -0.18 -1.91
CA GLN A 75 -21.52 -1.62 -2.22
C GLN A 75 -20.15 -2.31 -2.27
N LEU A 76 -19.15 -1.71 -2.93
CA LEU A 76 -17.79 -2.24 -2.97
C LEU A 76 -17.17 -2.34 -1.57
N ASN A 77 -17.43 -1.37 -0.69
CA ASN A 77 -16.95 -1.41 0.68
C ASN A 77 -17.58 -2.56 1.49
N ARG A 78 -18.89 -2.81 1.30
CA ARG A 78 -19.59 -3.95 1.91
C ARG A 78 -19.01 -5.28 1.45
N LEU A 79 -18.88 -5.47 0.14
CA LEU A 79 -18.29 -6.68 -0.45
C LEU A 79 -16.87 -6.92 0.06
N ARG A 80 -16.06 -5.86 0.14
CA ARG A 80 -14.70 -5.96 0.68
C ARG A 80 -14.70 -6.41 2.13
N THR A 81 -15.57 -5.84 2.97
CA THR A 81 -15.66 -6.18 4.39
C THR A 81 -16.09 -7.63 4.59
N GLN A 82 -17.09 -8.09 3.84
CA GLN A 82 -17.56 -9.47 3.88
C GLN A 82 -16.47 -10.44 3.41
N SER A 83 -15.84 -10.16 2.26
CA SER A 83 -14.79 -11.00 1.70
C SER A 83 -13.57 -11.14 2.62
N LEU A 84 -13.24 -10.10 3.39
CA LEU A 84 -12.16 -10.17 4.39
C LEU A 84 -12.46 -11.20 5.49
N ALA A 85 -13.69 -11.21 6.02
CA ALA A 85 -14.10 -12.17 7.04
C ALA A 85 -14.07 -13.61 6.51
N ASP A 86 -14.64 -13.82 5.32
CA ASP A 86 -14.66 -15.14 4.67
C ASP A 86 -13.25 -15.66 4.37
N THR A 87 -12.36 -14.76 3.92
CA THR A 87 -10.96 -15.09 3.64
C THR A 87 -10.24 -15.51 4.92
N GLN A 88 -10.42 -14.78 6.02
CA GLN A 88 -9.79 -15.10 7.30
C GLN A 88 -10.23 -16.48 7.80
N MET A 89 -11.53 -16.76 7.74
CA MET A 89 -12.09 -18.06 8.11
C MET A 89 -11.51 -19.20 7.26
N ARG A 90 -11.44 -19.02 5.93
CA ARG A 90 -10.87 -20.02 5.02
C ARG A 90 -9.39 -20.30 5.30
N VAL A 91 -8.61 -19.26 5.63
CA VAL A 91 -7.20 -19.41 6.00
C VAL A 91 -7.06 -20.22 7.29
N GLU A 92 -7.91 -19.98 8.30
CA GLU A 92 -7.88 -20.72 9.56
C GLU A 92 -8.24 -22.20 9.38
N ILE A 93 -9.27 -22.49 8.56
CA ILE A 93 -9.63 -23.87 8.21
C ILE A 93 -8.47 -24.56 7.51
N MET A 94 -7.90 -23.92 6.47
CA MET A 94 -6.75 -24.47 5.75
C MET A 94 -5.56 -24.74 6.68
N GLN A 95 -5.24 -23.83 7.61
CA GLN A 95 -4.16 -24.03 8.58
C GLN A 95 -4.42 -25.23 9.50
N ARG A 96 -5.68 -25.43 9.93
CA ARG A 96 -6.07 -26.57 10.75
C ARG A 96 -5.93 -27.88 9.99
N ASP A 97 -6.42 -27.92 8.75
CA ASP A 97 -6.37 -29.11 7.90
C ASP A 97 -4.92 -29.50 7.60
N ILE A 98 -4.05 -28.53 7.34
CA ILE A 98 -2.61 -28.76 7.20
C ILE A 98 -2.03 -29.33 8.50
N ALA A 99 -2.32 -28.73 9.65
CA ALA A 99 -1.76 -29.15 10.94
C ALA A 99 -2.11 -30.61 11.31
N GLN A 100 -3.25 -31.13 10.87
CA GLN A 100 -3.64 -32.53 11.07
C GLN A 100 -2.78 -33.53 10.29
N LYS A 101 -2.08 -33.08 9.24
CA LYS A 101 -1.22 -33.93 8.40
C LYS A 101 0.26 -33.85 8.78
N LEU A 102 0.61 -33.03 9.77
CA LEU A 102 2.00 -32.81 10.19
C LEU A 102 2.39 -33.70 11.36
N THR A 103 3.67 -34.06 11.41
CA THR A 103 4.27 -34.65 12.62
C THR A 103 4.28 -33.62 13.76
N PRO A 104 4.42 -34.04 15.04
CA PRO A 104 4.48 -33.10 16.16
C PRO A 104 5.54 -32.01 16.00
N GLU A 105 6.73 -32.38 15.53
CA GLU A 105 7.84 -31.45 15.28
C GLU A 105 7.54 -30.44 14.16
N GLN A 106 6.97 -30.94 13.05
CA GLN A 106 6.56 -30.09 11.93
C GLN A 106 5.43 -29.14 12.32
N ARG A 107 4.49 -29.61 13.15
CA ARG A 107 3.37 -28.81 13.66
C ARG A 107 3.88 -27.65 14.51
N ALA A 108 4.82 -27.90 15.43
CA ALA A 108 5.44 -26.84 16.24
C ALA A 108 6.12 -25.78 15.36
N LYS A 109 6.85 -26.21 14.31
CA LYS A 109 7.47 -25.28 13.34
C LYS A 109 6.42 -24.49 12.55
N PHE A 110 5.35 -25.14 12.10
CA PHE A 110 4.26 -24.52 11.34
C PHE A 110 3.50 -23.47 12.16
N GLU A 111 3.22 -23.76 13.43
CA GLU A 111 2.57 -22.81 14.34
C GLU A 111 3.43 -21.57 14.57
N ARG A 112 4.76 -21.72 14.68
CA ARG A 112 5.70 -20.60 14.77
C ARG A 112 5.66 -19.73 13.51
N ILE A 113 5.76 -20.33 12.31
CA ILE A 113 5.70 -19.61 11.03
C ILE A 113 4.39 -18.81 10.91
N ASN A 114 3.25 -19.44 11.24
CA ASN A 114 1.96 -18.76 11.16
C ASN A 114 1.85 -17.61 12.17
N ARG A 115 2.45 -17.74 13.35
CA ARG A 115 2.49 -16.69 14.37
C ARG A 115 3.32 -15.50 13.91
N GLU A 116 4.53 -15.74 13.40
CA GLU A 116 5.40 -14.69 12.83
C GLU A 116 4.72 -13.95 11.68
N LEU A 117 4.04 -14.67 10.79
CA LEU A 117 3.28 -14.06 9.70
C LEU A 117 2.12 -13.19 10.21
N ARG A 118 1.38 -13.63 11.23
CA ARG A 118 0.32 -12.83 11.85
C ARG A 118 0.86 -11.58 12.51
N GLU A 119 1.92 -11.70 13.31
CA GLU A 119 2.57 -10.57 13.99
C GLU A 119 3.14 -9.57 12.97
N ALA A 120 3.76 -10.04 11.89
CA ALA A 120 4.25 -9.19 10.82
C ALA A 120 3.12 -8.42 10.13
N ARG A 121 1.98 -9.09 9.86
CA ARG A 121 0.79 -8.45 9.29
C ARG A 121 0.19 -7.43 10.26
N GLU A 122 0.01 -7.78 11.53
CA GLU A 122 -0.49 -6.86 12.54
C GLU A 122 0.42 -5.66 12.73
N LYS A 123 1.75 -5.86 12.77
CA LYS A 123 2.72 -4.77 12.86
C LYS A 123 2.64 -3.88 11.63
N GLN A 124 2.51 -4.46 10.44
CA GLN A 124 2.33 -3.70 9.20
C GLN A 124 1.00 -2.94 9.21
N GLU A 125 -0.09 -3.53 9.70
CA GLU A 125 -1.39 -2.86 9.81
C GLU A 125 -1.40 -1.75 10.86
N ARG A 126 -0.81 -1.98 12.04
CA ARG A 126 -0.64 -0.95 13.07
C ARG A 126 0.23 0.19 12.56
N ALA A 127 1.33 -0.13 11.86
CA ALA A 127 2.16 0.87 11.20
C ALA A 127 1.38 1.61 10.11
N ARG A 128 0.53 0.91 9.33
CA ARG A 128 -0.36 1.56 8.35
C ARG A 128 -1.37 2.46 9.04
N ARG A 129 -2.04 2.04 10.10
CA ARG A 129 -3.03 2.86 10.85
C ARG A 129 -2.37 4.07 11.49
N ALA A 130 -1.21 3.89 12.11
CA ALA A 130 -0.40 4.97 12.67
C ALA A 130 0.13 5.94 11.61
N ASN A 131 0.25 5.50 10.35
CA ASN A 131 0.84 6.25 9.25
C ASN A 131 -0.16 6.50 8.09
N GLY A 132 -1.47 6.49 8.37
CA GLY A 132 -2.51 6.94 7.43
C GLY A 132 -3.01 5.96 6.35
N GLY A 133 -2.60 4.68 6.34
CA GLY A 133 -3.31 3.58 5.66
C GLY A 133 -3.10 3.42 4.14
N ARG A 134 -1.95 2.90 3.68
CA ARG A 134 -1.75 2.44 2.28
C ARG A 134 -1.93 0.90 2.10
N PRO A 135 -2.91 0.36 1.33
CA PRO A 135 -2.88 -1.02 0.83
C PRO A 135 -1.83 -1.30 -0.27
N PRO A 136 -1.38 -2.57 -0.43
CA PRO A 136 -0.37 -2.94 -1.42
C PRO A 136 -0.95 -2.90 -2.86
N GLY A 137 -0.21 -2.32 -3.81
CA GLY A 137 -0.54 -2.40 -5.26
C GLY A 137 -0.56 -1.08 -6.04
N GLU A 138 -0.65 0.08 -5.39
CA GLU A 138 -0.57 1.37 -6.09
C GLU A 138 0.89 1.77 -6.34
N ARG A 139 1.35 1.64 -7.59
CA ARG A 139 2.66 2.13 -8.02
C ARG A 139 2.78 3.65 -7.84
N PRO A 140 3.99 4.19 -7.60
CA PRO A 140 4.21 5.61 -7.41
C PRO A 140 3.71 6.41 -8.62
N PRO A 141 3.08 7.59 -8.42
CA PRO A 141 2.65 8.47 -9.53
C PRO A 141 3.79 9.09 -10.36
N GLY A 142 5.03 8.59 -10.23
CA GLY A 142 6.16 8.96 -11.08
C GLY A 142 6.54 7.89 -12.12
N ASP A 143 5.97 6.68 -12.02
CA ASP A 143 6.24 5.57 -12.96
C ASP A 143 5.13 5.42 -14.01
N GLN A 144 4.28 6.44 -14.18
CA GLN A 144 3.33 6.47 -15.28
C GLN A 144 4.08 6.88 -16.54
N PRO A 145 4.07 6.08 -17.63
CA PRO A 145 4.60 6.52 -18.91
C PRO A 145 3.93 7.83 -19.32
N PRO A 146 4.66 8.77 -19.94
CA PRO A 146 4.06 10.00 -20.43
C PRO A 146 2.88 9.69 -21.36
N PRO A 147 1.81 10.50 -21.35
CA PRO A 147 0.70 10.33 -22.29
C PRO A 147 1.23 10.38 -23.73
N PRO A 148 0.71 9.56 -24.65
CA PRO A 148 1.09 9.63 -26.06
C PRO A 148 0.80 11.04 -26.61
N PRO A 149 1.68 11.59 -27.46
CA PRO A 149 1.48 12.93 -28.02
C PRO A 149 0.18 12.98 -28.82
N ASP A 150 -0.54 14.10 -28.69
CA ASP A 150 -1.77 14.36 -29.43
C ASP A 150 -1.50 14.24 -30.93
N LYS A 151 -2.29 13.40 -31.62
CA LYS A 151 -2.22 13.32 -33.08
C LYS A 151 -2.58 14.70 -33.65
N PRO A 152 -1.82 15.22 -34.63
CA PRO A 152 -2.17 16.49 -35.27
C PRO A 152 -3.57 16.38 -35.89
N PRO A 153 -4.37 17.46 -35.88
CA PRO A 153 -5.64 17.48 -36.58
C PRO A 153 -5.38 17.17 -38.06
N GLY A 154 -5.95 16.07 -38.54
CA GLY A 154 -5.85 15.69 -39.94
C GLY A 154 -6.54 16.72 -40.83
N ASN A 155 -5.87 17.06 -41.93
CA ASN A 155 -6.41 17.77 -43.08
C ASN A 155 -7.28 16.82 -43.93
#